data_AF-A0A7C2FXI3-F1
#
_entry.id   AF-A0A7C2FXI3-F1
#
_cell.length_a   1.000
_cell.length_b   1.000
_cell.length_c   1.000
_cell.angle_alpha   90.00
_cell.angle_beta   90.00
_cell.angle_gamma   90.00
#
_symmetry.space_group_name_H-M   'P 1'
#
loop_
_entity.id
_entity.type
_entity.pdbx_description
1 polymer ?
#
loop_
_entity_poly.entity_id
_entity_poly.type
_entity_poly.pdbx_seq_one_letter_code
_entity_poly.pdbx_strand_id
1 'polypeptide(L)'
;MKSLVDKYEETLTQAKIAVGYVGVDDNRVMVFLKGLDKLLEESAFLFLNSDKFSKRYLIGDLGRFVRAYYSYLKIIGIPYLIDLLEDLLERLENSACKDCIDKTRSLITGFNQLLDNLRYREEPP
;
A
#
# COMPACT_ATOMS: atom_id res chain seq x y z
N MET A 1 -4.16 3.55 14.04
CA MET A 1 -4.97 3.96 12.88
C MET A 1 -4.49 5.28 12.29
N LYS A 2 -4.39 6.40 13.05
CA LYS A 2 -3.78 7.65 12.55
C LYS A 2 -2.40 7.42 11.93
N SER A 3 -1.55 6.62 12.58
CA SER A 3 -0.21 6.31 12.07
C SER A 3 -0.15 5.50 10.77
N LEU A 4 -1.24 4.88 10.30
CA LEU A 4 -1.20 4.20 8.99
C LEU A 4 -1.58 5.14 7.85
N VAL A 5 -2.48 6.10 8.07
CA VAL A 5 -2.73 7.16 7.08
C VAL A 5 -1.44 7.93 6.85
N ASP A 6 -0.84 8.39 7.95
CA ASP A 6 0.42 9.12 7.91
C ASP A 6 1.50 8.31 7.17
N LYS A 7 1.59 6.99 7.43
CA LYS A 7 2.49 6.08 6.70
C LYS A 7 2.15 5.95 5.22
N TYR A 8 0.87 5.86 4.82
CA TYR A 8 0.49 5.80 3.41
C TYR A 8 0.78 7.13 2.71
N GLU A 9 0.46 8.26 3.31
CA GLU A 9 0.77 9.59 2.74
C GLU A 9 2.27 9.82 2.60
N GLU A 10 3.05 9.44 3.62
CA GLU A 10 4.50 9.47 3.57
C GLU A 10 5.03 8.54 2.47
N THR A 11 4.47 7.33 2.36
CA THR A 11 4.83 6.35 1.33
C THR A 11 4.54 6.86 -0.08
N LEU A 12 3.39 7.49 -0.31
CA LEU A 12 3.04 8.12 -1.58
C LEU A 12 4.04 9.23 -1.94
N THR A 13 4.51 9.98 -0.94
CA THR A 13 5.55 10.99 -1.14
C THR A 13 6.88 10.34 -1.49
N GLN A 14 7.28 9.28 -0.78
CA GLN A 14 8.53 8.54 -1.04
C GLN A 14 8.52 7.84 -2.40
N ALA A 15 7.38 7.32 -2.87
CA ALA A 15 7.25 6.69 -4.19
C ALA A 15 7.58 7.68 -5.31
N LYS A 16 7.07 8.91 -5.22
CA LYS A 16 7.38 9.99 -6.18
C LYS A 16 8.87 10.33 -6.20
N ILE A 17 9.53 10.25 -5.04
CA ILE A 17 10.97 10.50 -4.92
C ILE A 17 11.77 9.32 -5.50
N ALA A 18 11.35 8.08 -5.22
CA ALA A 18 12.02 6.86 -5.67
C ALA A 18 12.11 6.77 -7.20
N VAL A 19 11.11 7.27 -7.90
CA VAL A 19 11.11 7.43 -9.37
C VAL A 19 12.33 8.23 -9.86
N GLY A 20 12.78 9.23 -9.10
CA GLY A 20 13.95 10.04 -9.44
C GLY A 20 15.30 9.35 -9.21
N TYR A 21 15.33 8.18 -8.56
CA TYR A 21 16.56 7.42 -8.28
C TYR A 21 16.80 6.26 -9.26
N VAL A 22 15.84 5.95 -10.13
CA VAL A 22 15.97 4.85 -11.10
C VAL A 22 17.17 5.07 -12.02
N GLY A 23 18.09 4.10 -12.08
CA GLY A 23 19.31 4.17 -12.91
C GLY A 23 20.36 5.16 -12.40
N VAL A 24 20.11 5.83 -11.27
CA VAL A 24 21.02 6.75 -10.59
C VAL A 24 21.52 6.14 -9.28
N ASP A 25 20.62 5.57 -8.47
CA ASP A 25 20.91 4.92 -7.19
C ASP A 25 19.89 3.80 -6.91
N ASP A 26 20.14 2.64 -7.50
CA ASP A 26 19.26 1.47 -7.40
C ASP A 26 19.14 0.95 -5.95
N ASN A 27 20.13 1.21 -5.09
CA ASN A 27 20.06 0.84 -3.68
C ASN A 27 18.98 1.63 -2.94
N ARG A 28 18.82 2.92 -3.24
CA ARG A 28 17.73 3.73 -2.66
C ARG A 28 16.35 3.26 -3.11
N VAL A 29 16.23 2.90 -4.39
CA VAL A 29 15.00 2.28 -4.92
C VAL A 29 14.70 1.01 -4.16
N MET A 30 15.69 0.13 -3.97
CA MET A 30 15.52 -1.13 -3.24
C MET A 30 15.15 -0.93 -1.75
N VAL A 31 15.73 0.06 -1.07
CA VAL A 31 15.37 0.39 0.33
C VAL A 31 13.91 0.84 0.41
N PHE A 32 13.47 1.68 -0.52
CA PHE A 32 12.08 2.09 -0.62
C PHE A 32 11.14 0.89 -0.82
N LEU A 33 11.45 0.00 -1.76
CA LEU A 33 10.64 -1.20 -2.04
C LEU A 33 10.56 -2.14 -0.83
N LYS A 34 11.64 -2.30 -0.05
CA LYS A 34 11.61 -3.07 1.21
C LYS A 34 10.72 -2.41 2.28
N GLY A 35 10.68 -1.09 2.31
CA GLY A 35 9.74 -0.35 3.17
C GLY A 35 8.29 -0.65 2.84
N LEU A 36 7.97 -0.83 1.56
CA LEU A 36 6.63 -1.16 1.08
C LEU A 36 6.16 -2.56 1.47
N ASP A 37 7.04 -3.57 1.51
CA ASP A 37 6.66 -4.90 2.01
C ASP A 37 6.09 -4.82 3.41
N LYS A 38 6.77 -4.07 4.29
CA LYS A 38 6.35 -3.91 5.67
C LYS A 38 4.99 -3.22 5.75
N LEU A 39 4.74 -2.21 4.92
CA LEU A 39 3.45 -1.54 4.85
C LEU A 39 2.35 -2.52 4.38
N LEU A 40 2.64 -3.34 3.38
CA LEU A 40 1.73 -4.35 2.86
C LEU A 40 1.40 -5.40 3.93
N GLU A 41 2.40 -5.92 4.63
CA GLU A 41 2.23 -6.87 5.74
C GLU A 41 1.41 -6.29 6.89
N GLU A 42 1.73 -5.06 7.33
CA GLU A 42 0.98 -4.36 8.38
C GLU A 42 -0.48 -4.14 7.95
N SER A 43 -0.71 -3.78 6.67
CA SER A 43 -2.05 -3.57 6.12
C SER A 43 -2.85 -4.87 6.04
N ALA A 44 -2.23 -5.95 5.55
CA ALA A 44 -2.84 -7.27 5.47
C ALA A 44 -3.16 -7.85 6.86
N PHE A 45 -2.27 -7.68 7.84
CA PHE A 45 -2.49 -8.14 9.21
C PHE A 45 -3.72 -7.47 9.84
N LEU A 46 -3.84 -6.15 9.70
CA LEU A 46 -4.99 -5.38 10.21
C LEU A 46 -6.30 -5.80 9.55
N PHE A 47 -6.25 -6.12 8.26
CA PHE A 47 -7.41 -6.60 7.51
C PHE A 47 -7.85 -8.01 7.96
N LEU A 48 -6.91 -8.96 8.05
CA LEU A 48 -7.21 -10.33 8.46
C LEU A 48 -7.69 -10.44 9.91
N ASN A 49 -7.31 -9.49 10.77
CA ASN A 49 -7.68 -9.46 12.19
C ASN A 49 -8.76 -8.42 12.50
N SER A 50 -9.58 -8.02 11.53
CA SER A 50 -10.64 -7.01 11.70
C SER A 50 -11.50 -7.24 12.95
N ASP A 51 -11.77 -8.49 13.32
CA ASP A 51 -12.64 -8.87 14.44
C ASP A 51 -12.05 -8.55 15.81
N LYS A 52 -10.71 -8.53 15.91
CA LYS A 52 -9.99 -8.06 17.10
C LYS A 52 -10.10 -6.54 17.26
N PHE A 53 -10.39 -5.83 16.18
CA PHE A 53 -10.56 -4.38 16.15
C PHE A 53 -12.02 -3.93 16.01
N SER A 54 -12.98 -4.82 15.71
CA SER A 54 -14.35 -4.43 15.37
C SER A 54 -15.30 -4.44 16.57
N LYS A 55 -15.23 -5.44 17.47
CA LYS A 55 -16.26 -5.59 18.52
C LYS A 55 -16.31 -4.47 19.58
N ARG A 56 -15.20 -3.77 19.84
CA ARG A 56 -15.19 -2.62 20.79
C ARG A 56 -15.34 -1.24 20.15
N TYR A 57 -15.17 -1.14 18.83
CA TYR A 57 -14.99 0.14 18.14
C TYR A 57 -16.14 0.50 17.19
N LEU A 58 -17.11 -0.39 16.99
CA LEU A 58 -18.22 -0.22 16.04
C LEU A 58 -19.41 0.61 16.56
N ILE A 59 -19.42 1.03 17.83
CA ILE A 59 -20.49 1.86 18.41
C ILE A 59 -19.92 3.25 18.74
N GLY A 60 -20.27 4.27 17.95
CA GLY A 60 -19.87 5.68 18.15
C GLY A 60 -19.01 6.27 17.03
N ASP A 61 -18.53 7.51 17.23
CA ASP A 61 -17.76 8.28 16.24
C ASP A 61 -16.49 7.57 15.77
N LEU A 62 -15.86 6.80 16.65
CA LEU A 62 -14.65 6.04 16.35
C LEU A 62 -14.89 5.00 15.25
N GLY A 63 -16.07 4.35 15.22
CA GLY A 63 -16.45 3.42 14.16
C GLY A 63 -16.74 4.09 12.82
N ARG A 64 -17.11 5.37 12.81
CA ARG A 64 -17.21 6.19 11.57
C ARG A 64 -15.82 6.54 11.05
N PHE A 65 -14.90 6.93 11.93
CA PHE A 65 -13.50 7.20 11.55
C PHE A 65 -12.83 5.98 10.95
N VAL A 66 -13.02 4.79 11.54
CA VAL A 66 -12.47 3.54 11.00
C VAL A 66 -13.03 3.24 9.60
N ARG A 67 -14.35 3.43 9.39
CA ARG A 67 -14.98 3.22 8.07
C ARG A 67 -14.51 4.22 7.03
N ALA A 68 -14.42 5.50 7.38
CA ALA A 68 -13.86 6.53 6.49
C ALA A 68 -12.40 6.21 6.13
N TYR A 69 -11.61 5.73 7.09
CA TYR A 69 -10.24 5.30 6.89
C TYR A 69 -10.12 4.12 5.91
N TYR A 70 -10.89 3.05 6.09
CA TYR A 70 -10.90 1.93 5.15
C TYR A 70 -11.38 2.36 3.76
N SER A 71 -12.37 3.26 3.71
CA SER A 71 -12.86 3.82 2.44
C SER A 71 -11.77 4.62 1.72
N TYR A 72 -10.99 5.44 2.45
CA TYR A 72 -9.85 6.17 1.88
C TYR A 72 -8.81 5.23 1.29
N LEU A 73 -8.36 4.22 2.04
CA LEU A 73 -7.37 3.26 1.55
C LEU A 73 -7.86 2.50 0.32
N LYS A 74 -9.13 2.06 0.33
CA LYS A 74 -9.75 1.30 -0.75
C LYS A 74 -9.95 2.13 -2.02
N ILE A 75 -10.39 3.38 -1.88
CA ILE A 75 -10.81 4.21 -3.01
C ILE A 75 -9.64 5.04 -3.56
N ILE A 76 -8.71 5.46 -2.70
CA ILE A 76 -7.67 6.43 -3.05
C ILE A 76 -6.28 5.89 -2.74
N GLY A 77 -6.00 5.54 -1.49
CA GLY A 77 -4.64 5.29 -1.01
C GLY A 77 -3.92 4.13 -1.72
N ILE A 78 -4.52 2.93 -1.71
CA ILE A 78 -3.94 1.75 -2.34
C ILE A 78 -3.96 1.84 -3.87
N PRO A 79 -5.07 2.25 -4.54
CA PRO A 79 -5.07 2.44 -5.98
C PRO A 79 -3.97 3.40 -6.45
N TYR A 80 -3.84 4.56 -5.82
CA TYR A 80 -2.84 5.54 -6.21
C TYR A 80 -1.40 5.04 -5.96
N LEU A 81 -1.18 4.25 -4.91
CA LEU A 81 0.13 3.62 -4.69
C LEU A 81 0.46 2.59 -5.78
N ILE A 82 -0.53 1.85 -6.26
CA ILE A 82 -0.35 0.90 -7.38
C ILE A 82 0.03 1.67 -8.65
N ASP A 83 -0.68 2.75 -8.99
CA ASP A 83 -0.34 3.59 -10.15
C ASP A 83 1.11 4.08 -10.09
N LEU A 84 1.56 4.57 -8.91
CA LEU A 84 2.94 5.02 -8.72
C LEU A 84 3.97 3.88 -8.84
N LEU A 85 3.59 2.64 -8.49
CA LEU A 85 4.45 1.47 -8.65
C LEU A 85 4.51 0.99 -10.09
N GLU A 86 3.42 1.12 -10.85
CA GLU A 86 3.39 0.86 -12.29
C GLU A 86 4.28 1.87 -13.04
N ASP A 87 4.17 3.17 -12.71
CA ASP A 87 5.07 4.21 -13.22
C ASP A 87 6.55 3.92 -12.90
N LEU A 88 6.82 3.43 -11.68
CA LEU A 88 8.17 3.03 -11.27
C LEU A 88 8.65 1.80 -12.07
N LEU A 89 7.78 0.83 -12.30
CA LEU A 89 8.09 -0.38 -13.06
C LEU A 89 8.47 -0.05 -14.51
N GLU A 90 7.68 0.78 -15.20
CA GLU A 90 7.98 1.21 -16.58
C GLU A 90 9.38 1.84 -16.69
N ARG A 91 9.78 2.63 -15.69
CA ARG A 91 11.12 3.23 -15.64
C ARG A 91 12.20 2.21 -15.34
N LEU A 92 11.91 1.24 -14.48
CA LEU A 92 12.83 0.16 -14.12
C LEU A 92 13.04 -0.85 -15.25
N GLU A 93 12.10 -1.02 -16.19
CA GLU A 93 12.26 -1.92 -17.34
C GLU A 93 13.45 -1.57 -18.22
N ASN A 94 13.89 -0.30 -18.20
CA ASN A 94 15.09 0.18 -18.88
C ASN A 94 16.35 0.17 -17.98
N SER A 95 16.23 -0.28 -16.73
CA SER A 95 17.32 -0.31 -15.74
C SER A 95 17.95 -1.70 -15.63
N ALA A 96 19.19 -1.74 -15.13
CA ALA A 96 19.90 -3.00 -14.88
C ALA A 96 19.48 -3.68 -13.56
N CYS A 97 18.66 -3.02 -12.72
CA CYS A 97 18.26 -3.53 -11.42
C CYS A 97 17.10 -4.54 -11.54
N LYS A 98 17.43 -5.78 -11.94
CA LYS A 98 16.46 -6.87 -12.07
C LYS A 98 15.70 -7.14 -10.77
N ASP A 99 16.40 -7.12 -9.63
CA ASP A 99 15.78 -7.30 -8.32
C ASP A 99 14.73 -6.21 -8.03
N CYS A 100 14.98 -4.97 -8.47
CA CYS A 100 14.03 -3.87 -8.31
C CYS A 100 12.76 -4.13 -9.14
N ILE A 101 12.91 -4.62 -10.38
CA ILE A 101 11.79 -4.97 -11.27
C ILE A 101 10.93 -6.07 -10.63
N ASP A 102 11.56 -7.18 -10.25
CA ASP A 102 10.88 -8.35 -9.69
C ASP A 102 10.16 -7.97 -8.39
N LYS A 103 10.81 -7.15 -7.55
CA LYS A 103 10.22 -6.68 -6.30
C LYS A 103 9.05 -5.73 -6.51
N THR A 104 9.15 -4.81 -7.46
CA THR A 104 8.06 -3.87 -7.81
C THR A 104 6.83 -4.64 -8.31
N ARG A 105 7.01 -5.63 -9.20
CA ARG A 105 5.93 -6.51 -9.67
C ARG A 105 5.27 -7.29 -8.53
N SER A 106 6.06 -7.82 -7.61
CA SER A 106 5.55 -8.51 -6.42
C SER A 106 4.71 -7.60 -5.53
N LEU A 107 5.13 -6.35 -5.33
CA LEU A 107 4.40 -5.37 -4.52
C LEU A 107 3.09 -4.95 -5.17
N ILE A 108 3.09 -4.67 -6.48
CA ILE A 108 1.86 -4.39 -7.25
C ILE A 108 0.86 -5.54 -7.09
N THR A 109 1.32 -6.78 -7.24
CA THR A 109 0.47 -7.97 -7.06
C THR A 109 -0.11 -8.05 -5.64
N GLY A 110 0.72 -7.83 -4.62
CA GLY A 110 0.30 -7.86 -3.23
C GLY A 110 -0.71 -6.77 -2.86
N PHE A 111 -0.50 -5.54 -3.32
CA PHE A 111 -1.44 -4.44 -3.10
C PHE A 111 -2.75 -4.62 -3.86
N ASN A 112 -2.72 -5.16 -5.08
CA ASN A 112 -3.94 -5.54 -5.81
C ASN A 112 -4.74 -6.60 -5.03
N GLN A 113 -4.09 -7.66 -4.54
CA GLN A 113 -4.76 -8.68 -3.71
C GLN A 113 -5.36 -8.08 -2.43
N LEU A 114 -4.65 -7.16 -1.78
CA LEU A 114 -5.18 -6.45 -0.61
C LEU A 114 -6.40 -5.60 -0.97
N LEU A 115 -6.36 -4.90 -2.10
CA LEU A 115 -7.45 -4.07 -2.60
C LEU A 115 -8.69 -4.90 -2.94
N ASP A 116 -8.53 -6.04 -3.60
CA ASP A 116 -9.62 -6.95 -3.93
C ASP A 116 -10.27 -7.52 -2.67
N ASN A 117 -9.46 -7.92 -1.70
CA ASN A 117 -9.94 -8.36 -0.39
C ASN A 117 -10.76 -7.27 0.32
N LEU A 118 -10.31 -6.00 0.26
CA LEU A 118 -11.04 -4.85 0.81
C LEU A 118 -12.37 -4.59 0.11
N ARG A 119 -12.47 -4.89 -1.18
CA ARG A 119 -13.71 -4.77 -1.97
C ARG A 119 -14.70 -5.90 -1.67
N TYR A 120 -14.22 -7.14 -1.54
CA TYR A 120 -15.06 -8.33 -1.40
C TYR A 120 -15.85 -8.41 -0.09
N ARG A 121 -15.33 -7.84 1.01
CA ARG A 121 -15.98 -7.90 2.33
C ARG A 121 -17.18 -6.96 2.51
N GLU A 122 -17.54 -6.18 1.49
CA GLU A 122 -18.73 -5.30 1.51
C GLU A 122 -19.93 -5.86 0.73
N GLU A 123 -19.82 -7.00 0.04
CA GLU A 123 -21.01 -7.71 -0.43
C GLU A 123 -21.67 -8.42 0.76
N PRO A 124 -22.84 -7.97 1.24
CA PRO A 124 -23.60 -8.78 2.18
C PRO A 124 -24.11 -10.03 1.45
N PRO A 125 -24.18 -11.21 2.11
CA PRO A 125 -25.12 -12.24 1.69
C PRO A 125 -26.57 -11.75 1.79
#